data_AF-A0A937DUS5-F1
#
_entry.id   AF-A0A937DUS5-F1
#
_cell.length_a   1.000
_cell.length_b   1.000
_cell.length_c   1.000
_cell.angle_alpha   90.00
_cell.angle_beta   90.00
_cell.angle_gamma   90.00
#
_symmetry.space_group_name_H-M   'P 1'
#
loop_
_entity.id
_entity.type
_entity.pdbx_description
1 polymer ?
#
loop_
_entity_poly.entity_id
_entity_poly.type
_entity_poly.pdbx_seq_one_letter_code
_entity_poly.pdbx_strand_id
1 'polypeptide(L)'
;MPLARAKVNLWLNVVGRRADGYHLLDSLVAFTDLADEVAVAEASGLSLAVEGPGAPSLDGESDNIVLKAARLLAGRAGVAPRSAIR
;
A
#
# COMPACT_ATOMS: atom_id res chain seq x y z
N MET A 1 -9.32 4.62 13.43
CA MET A 1 -8.66 4.80 12.12
C MET A 1 -8.64 3.45 11.41
N PRO A 2 -8.78 3.38 10.07
CA PRO A 2 -8.67 2.11 9.35
C PRO A 2 -7.26 1.52 9.50
N LEU A 3 -7.20 0.20 9.68
CA LEU A 3 -5.95 -0.55 9.88
C LEU A 3 -5.56 -1.29 8.60
N ALA A 4 -4.31 -1.11 8.16
CA ALA A 4 -3.68 -1.88 7.10
C ALA A 4 -2.80 -2.97 7.74
N ARG A 5 -3.39 -4.16 7.95
CA ARG A 5 -2.73 -5.27 8.67
C ARG A 5 -1.58 -5.86 7.85
N ALA A 6 -0.46 -6.08 8.52
CA ALA A 6 0.65 -6.85 7.96
C ALA A 6 0.23 -8.31 7.75
N LYS A 7 0.85 -8.95 6.77
CA LYS A 7 0.61 -10.36 6.45
C LYS A 7 1.90 -11.17 6.58
N VAL A 8 1.74 -12.43 6.94
CA VAL A 8 2.78 -13.45 6.86
C VAL A 8 2.33 -14.56 5.91
N ASN A 9 3.27 -15.10 5.14
CA ASN A 9 3.03 -16.34 4.39
C ASN A 9 3.40 -17.50 5.31
N LEU A 10 2.41 -18.22 5.83
CA LEU A 10 2.63 -19.44 6.63
C LEU A 10 3.05 -20.62 5.74
N TRP A 11 2.68 -20.56 4.47
CA TRP A 11 3.14 -21.44 3.41
C TRP A 11 3.42 -20.62 2.16
N LEU A 12 4.52 -20.92 1.47
CA LEU A 12 4.88 -20.32 0.21
C LEU A 12 5.58 -21.35 -0.67
N ASN A 13 4.88 -21.81 -1.69
CA ASN A 13 5.39 -22.75 -2.68
C ASN A 13 5.38 -22.12 -4.08
N VAL A 14 6.53 -22.15 -4.74
CA VAL A 14 6.67 -21.67 -6.11
C VAL A 14 6.41 -22.84 -7.06
N VAL A 15 5.29 -22.80 -7.77
CA VAL A 15 4.82 -23.94 -8.58
C VAL A 15 5.07 -23.77 -10.08
N GLY A 16 5.60 -22.62 -10.50
CA GLY A 16 5.96 -22.39 -11.89
C GLY A 16 6.35 -20.94 -12.19
N ARG A 17 6.61 -20.67 -13.46
CA ARG A 17 6.88 -19.32 -13.98
C ARG A 17 5.90 -18.99 -15.10
N ARG A 18 5.33 -17.80 -15.04
CA ARG A 18 4.41 -17.24 -16.03
C ARG A 18 5.18 -16.64 -17.20
N ALA A 19 4.48 -16.40 -18.31
CA ALA A 19 5.05 -15.78 -19.51
C ALA A 19 5.41 -14.29 -19.30
N ASP A 20 4.81 -13.61 -18.33
CA ASP A 20 5.08 -12.21 -17.97
C ASP A 20 6.24 -12.03 -16.98
N GLY A 21 6.98 -13.10 -16.69
CA GLY A 21 8.16 -13.07 -15.82
C GLY A 21 7.87 -13.28 -14.34
N TYR A 22 6.62 -13.32 -13.91
CA TYR A 22 6.26 -13.62 -12.51
C TYR A 22 6.18 -15.12 -12.23
N HIS A 23 6.17 -15.49 -10.94
CA HIS A 23 5.99 -16.87 -10.49
C HIS A 23 4.52 -17.20 -10.20
N LEU A 24 4.14 -18.46 -10.44
CA LEU A 24 2.92 -19.04 -9.90
C LEU A 24 3.20 -19.43 -8.44
N LEU A 25 2.35 -18.98 -7.53
CA LEU A 25 2.49 -19.21 -6.10
C LEU A 25 1.28 -19.99 -5.59
N ASP A 26 1.54 -21.05 -4.84
CA ASP A 26 0.61 -21.67 -3.91
C ASP A 26 0.99 -21.21 -2.50
N SER A 27 0.11 -20.48 -1.82
CA SER A 27 0.45 -19.81 -0.57
C SER A 27 -0.71 -19.78 0.41
N LEU A 28 -0.40 -20.01 1.68
CA LEU A 28 -1.30 -19.75 2.80
C LEU A 28 -0.86 -18.47 3.50
N VAL A 29 -1.75 -17.47 3.51
CA VAL A 29 -1.49 -16.16 4.10
C VAL A 29 -2.33 -15.98 5.36
N ALA A 30 -1.72 -15.41 6.39
CA ALA A 30 -2.40 -14.96 7.60
C ALA A 30 -2.09 -13.49 7.86
N PHE A 31 -3.10 -12.74 8.34
CA PHE A 31 -2.91 -11.38 8.82
C PHE A 31 -2.49 -11.41 10.29
N THR A 32 -1.59 -10.51 10.66
CA THR A 32 -1.15 -10.35 12.05
C THR A 32 -1.95 -9.24 12.75
N ASP A 33 -1.69 -9.08 14.03
CA ASP A 33 -2.17 -7.92 14.79
C ASP A 33 -1.33 -6.66 14.59
N LEU A 34 -0.17 -6.77 13.94
CA LEU A 34 0.61 -5.62 13.52
C LEU A 34 -0.04 -4.98 12.30
N ALA A 35 -0.19 -3.66 12.33
CA ALA A 35 -0.82 -2.91 11.26
C ALA A 35 -0.25 -1.50 11.20
N ASP A 36 -0.29 -0.92 10.00
CA ASP A 36 -0.19 0.52 9.84
C ASP A 36 -1.58 1.14 10.05
N GLU A 37 -1.62 2.29 10.72
CA GLU A 37 -2.83 3.12 10.78
C GLU A 37 -2.81 4.09 9.61
N VAL A 38 -3.92 4.17 8.87
CA VAL A 38 -4.03 5.11 7.74
C VAL A 38 -5.13 6.13 8.03
N ALA A 39 -4.79 7.41 7.99
CA ALA A 39 -5.73 8.50 8.09
C ALA A 39 -5.79 9.27 6.77
N VAL A 40 -7.01 9.68 6.38
CA VAL A 40 -7.24 10.46 5.15
C VAL A 40 -8.08 11.67 5.52
N ALA A 41 -7.63 12.85 5.11
CA ALA A 41 -8.36 14.11 5.25
C ALA A 41 -8.43 14.83 3.90
N GLU A 42 -9.46 15.64 3.69
CA GLU A 42 -9.53 16.53 2.53
C GLU A 42 -8.39 17.55 2.55
N ALA A 43 -7.80 17.82 1.40
CA ALA A 43 -6.73 18.81 1.25
C ALA A 43 -6.76 19.46 -0.13
N SER A 44 -6.03 20.57 -0.33
CA SER A 44 -5.95 21.24 -1.63
C SER A 44 -5.19 20.43 -2.70
N GLY A 45 -4.38 19.46 -2.28
CA GLY A 45 -3.63 18.55 -3.15
C GLY A 45 -3.37 17.20 -2.49
N LEU A 46 -2.71 16.29 -3.21
CA LEU A 46 -2.33 14.97 -2.69
C LEU A 46 -1.00 15.05 -1.95
N SER A 47 -0.99 14.62 -0.69
CA SER A 47 0.23 14.45 0.10
C SER A 47 0.20 13.15 0.90
N LEU A 48 1.38 12.68 1.27
CA LEU A 48 1.59 11.55 2.17
C LEU A 48 2.63 11.96 3.22
N ALA A 49 2.30 11.79 4.48
CA ALA A 49 3.25 11.77 5.58
C ALA A 49 3.35 10.32 6.09
N VAL A 50 4.54 9.85 6.44
CA VAL A 50 4.73 8.53 7.05
C VAL A 50 5.48 8.75 8.35
N GLU A 51 5.09 8.05 9.39
CA GLU A 51 5.72 8.15 10.70
C GLU A 51 6.06 6.77 11.26
N GLY A 52 6.93 6.77 12.27
CA GLY A 52 7.38 5.57 12.95
C GLY A 52 8.78 5.14 12.53
N PRO A 53 9.28 4.03 13.10
CA PRO A 53 10.70 3.67 13.01
C PRO A 53 11.21 3.44 11.57
N GLY A 54 10.34 3.01 10.65
CA GLY A 54 10.69 2.75 9.25
C GLY A 54 10.49 3.93 8.30
N ALA A 55 9.88 5.04 8.76
CA ALA A 55 9.55 6.18 7.91
C ALA A 55 10.74 6.81 7.17
N PRO A 56 11.93 6.98 7.79
CA PRO A 56 13.08 7.57 7.09
C PRO A 56 13.53 6.80 5.85
N SER A 57 13.25 5.48 5.78
CA SER A 57 13.57 4.66 4.61
C SER A 57 12.59 4.85 3.44
N LEU A 58 11.51 5.59 3.66
CA LEU A 58 10.46 5.88 2.67
C LEU A 58 10.46 7.37 2.27
N ASP A 59 11.34 8.18 2.85
CA ASP A 59 11.43 9.61 2.55
C ASP A 59 11.88 9.85 1.09
N GLY A 60 11.16 10.72 0.39
CA GLY A 60 11.46 11.05 -1.01
C GLY A 60 11.05 9.98 -2.02
N GLU A 61 10.47 8.86 -1.58
CA GLU A 61 10.00 7.81 -2.49
C GLU A 61 8.75 8.25 -3.26
N SER A 62 8.96 8.62 -4.52
CA SER A 62 7.88 9.03 -5.43
C SER A 62 6.97 7.85 -5.85
N ASP A 63 7.41 6.62 -5.64
CA ASP A 63 6.75 5.40 -6.13
C ASP A 63 5.84 4.71 -5.08
N ASN A 64 5.57 5.40 -3.96
CA ASN A 64 4.78 4.86 -2.86
C ASN A 64 3.38 4.42 -3.32
N ILE A 65 3.02 3.17 -3.01
CA ILE A 65 1.76 2.56 -3.46
C ILE A 65 0.52 3.23 -2.88
N VAL A 66 0.61 3.91 -1.74
CA VAL A 66 -0.48 4.72 -1.17
C VAL A 66 -0.80 5.91 -2.07
N LEU A 67 0.23 6.63 -2.53
CA LEU A 67 0.07 7.74 -3.48
C LEU A 67 -0.48 7.25 -4.82
N LYS A 68 0.00 6.11 -5.33
CA LYS A 68 -0.54 5.48 -6.55
C LYS A 68 -2.02 5.14 -6.40
N ALA A 69 -2.39 4.51 -5.28
CA ALA A 69 -3.77 4.14 -4.99
C ALA A 69 -4.69 5.37 -4.93
N ALA A 70 -4.27 6.44 -4.26
CA ALA A 70 -5.03 7.70 -4.20
C ALA A 70 -5.26 8.30 -5.60
N ARG A 71 -4.23 8.34 -6.45
CA ARG A 71 -4.36 8.84 -7.84
C ARG A 71 -5.29 7.97 -8.68
N LEU A 72 -5.16 6.64 -8.61
CA LEU A 72 -6.00 5.71 -9.37
C LEU A 72 -7.46 5.77 -8.91
N LEU A 73 -7.71 5.85 -7.60
CA LEU A 73 -9.05 5.99 -7.05
C LEU A 73 -9.70 7.30 -7.49
N ALA A 74 -8.99 8.42 -7.39
CA ALA A 74 -9.48 9.72 -7.85
C ALA A 74 -9.80 9.72 -9.36
N GLY A 75 -8.90 9.13 -10.17
CA GLY A 75 -9.13 8.95 -11.61
C GLY A 75 -10.35 8.10 -11.92
N ARG A 76 -10.56 7.00 -11.18
CA ARG A 76 -11.74 6.13 -11.35
C ARG A 76 -13.05 6.81 -10.94
N ALA A 77 -12.99 7.69 -9.94
CA ALA A 77 -14.11 8.47 -9.44
C ALA A 77 -14.37 9.77 -10.24
N GLY A 78 -13.48 10.15 -11.16
CA GLY A 78 -13.61 11.39 -11.94
C GLY A 78 -13.37 12.67 -11.14
N VAL A 79 -12.61 12.59 -10.05
CA VAL A 79 -12.28 13.74 -9.18
C VAL A 79 -10.77 13.98 -9.13
N ALA A 80 -10.35 15.17 -8.70
CA ALA A 80 -8.94 15.44 -8.45
C ALA A 80 -8.46 14.75 -7.15
N PRO A 81 -7.23 14.22 -7.08
CA PRO A 81 -6.68 13.61 -5.88
C PRO A 81 -6.32 14.69 -4.86
N ARG A 82 -7.27 15.04 -4.00
CA ARG A 82 -7.24 16.18 -3.07
C ARG A 82 -7.34 15.68 -1.63
N SER A 83 -6.29 15.00 -1.18
CA SER A 83 -6.27 14.35 0.13
C SER A 83 -4.89 14.42 0.78
N ALA A 84 -4.87 14.76 2.07
CA ALA A 84 -3.71 14.52 2.92
C ALA A 84 -3.83 13.13 3.55
N ILE A 85 -2.80 12.32 3.38
CA ILE A 85 -2.74 10.95 3.92
C ILE A 85 -1.62 10.88 4.95
N ARG A 86 -1.87 10.18 6.06
CA ARG A 86 -0.88 9.87 7.10
C ARG A 86 -0.98 8.40 7.48
#